data_AF-A0ABD6T4U8-F1
#
_entry.id   AF-A0ABD6T4U8-F1
#
_cell.length_a   1.000
_cell.length_b   1.000
_cell.length_c   1.000
_cell.angle_alpha   90.00
_cell.angle_beta   90.00
_cell.angle_gamma   90.00
#
_symmetry.space_group_name_H-M   'P 1'
#
loop_
_entity.id
_entity.type
_entity.pdbx_description
1 polymer ?
#
loop_
_entity_poly.entity_id
_entity_poly.type
_entity_poly.pdbx_seq_one_letter_code
_entity_poly.pdbx_strand_id
1 'polypeptide(L)' 'MQEYQLRNNKVMLGQLNVSSVKGMKMIVSTKDGKSAYQIVIFSSILNKTELEKIMLSMLN' A
#
# COMPACT_ATOMS: atom_id res chain seq x y z
N MET A 1 -12.15 -2.82 3.28
CA MET A 1 -10.82 -2.21 3.10
C MET A 1 -10.37 -1.66 4.44
N GLN A 2 -9.10 -1.86 4.81
CA GLN A 2 -8.50 -1.36 6.05
C GLN A 2 -7.54 -0.22 5.73
N GLU A 3 -7.76 0.95 6.33
CA GLU A 3 -6.86 2.10 6.21
C GLU A 3 -5.99 2.23 7.46
N TYR A 4 -4.72 2.58 7.28
CA TYR A 4 -3.78 2.81 8.38
C TYR A 4 -2.59 3.66 7.92
N GLN A 5 -1.74 4.07 8.87
CA GLN A 5 -0.48 4.76 8.60
C GLN A 5 0.67 3.76 8.62
N LEU A 6 1.52 3.80 7.59
CA LEU A 6 2.79 3.10 7.58
C LEU A 6 3.90 4.14 7.44
N ARG A 7 4.66 4.35 8.53
CA ARG A 7 5.51 5.54 8.70
C ARG A 7 4.64 6.81 8.57
N ASN A 8 4.94 7.67 7.59
CA ASN A 8 4.22 8.91 7.33
C ASN A 8 3.29 8.82 6.10
N ASN A 9 3.02 7.61 5.60
CA ASN A 9 2.24 7.39 4.39
C ASN A 9 0.90 6.72 4.71
N LYS A 10 -0.16 7.21 4.07
CA LYS A 10 -1.49 6.60 4.16
C LYS A 10 -1.52 5.32 3.32
N VAL A 11 -1.85 4.20 3.95
CA VAL A 11 -1.96 2.89 3.31
C VAL A 11 -3.40 2.38 3.38
N MET A 12 -3.86 1.79 2.28
CA MET A 12 -5.11 1.07 2.16
C MET A 12 -4.81 -0.38 1.78
N LEU A 13 -5.25 -1.31 2.63
CA LEU A 13 -5.20 -2.74 2.35
C LEU A 13 -6.61 -3.23 2.02
N GLY A 14 -6.75 -3.88 0.87
CA GLY A 14 -8.00 -4.44 0.38
C GLY A 14 -7.82 -5.88 -0.07
N GLN A 15 -8.95 -6.59 -0.12
CA GLN A 15 -9.05 -7.87 -0.80
C GLN A 15 -10.19 -7.77 -1.81
N LEU A 16 -9.95 -8.23 -3.03
CA LEU A 16 -10.99 -8.36 -4.04
C LEU A 16 -11.75 -9.66 -3.76
N ASN A 17 -13.03 -9.53 -3.39
CA ASN A 17 -13.89 -10.65 -3.01
C ASN A 17 -14.09 -11.68 -4.13
N VAL A 18 -13.85 -11.31 -5.39
CA VAL A 18 -14.12 -12.16 -6.56
C VAL A 18 -12.94 -13.08 -6.91
N SER A 19 -11.71 -12.78 -6.47
CA SER A 19 -10.50 -13.45 -6.97
C SER A 19 -9.48 -13.83 -5.91
N SER A 20 -9.78 -13.67 -4.63
CA SER A 20 -8.83 -13.82 -3.51
C SER A 20 -7.56 -12.95 -3.63
N VAL A 21 -7.49 -12.06 -4.62
CA VAL A 21 -6.37 -11.15 -4.84
C VAL A 21 -6.38 -10.10 -3.73
N LYS A 22 -5.27 -10.00 -3.00
CA LYS A 22 -5.04 -8.92 -2.05
C LYS A 22 -4.40 -7.75 -2.79
N GLY A 23 -4.84 -6.55 -2.46
CA GLY A 23 -4.32 -5.31 -3.01
C GLY A 23 -3.85 -4.40 -1.89
N MET A 24 -2.65 -3.87 -1.98
CA MET A 24 -2.19 -2.79 -1.11
C MET A 24 -1.98 -1.53 -1.95
N LYS A 25 -2.52 -0.41 -1.49
CA LYS A 25 -2.31 0.92 -2.06
C LYS A 25 -1.65 1.80 -1.02
N MET A 26 -0.59 2.48 -1.38
CA MET A 26 0.06 3.51 -0.57
C MET A 26 -0.02 4.85 -1.28
N ILE A 27 -0.40 5.89 -0.54
CA ILE A 27 -0.35 7.29 -0.96
C ILE A 27 0.90 7.90 -0.34
N VAL A 28 1.86 8.29 -1.18
CA VAL A 28 3.11 8.90 -0.73
C VAL A 28 2.99 10.40 -0.83
N SER A 29 3.18 11.10 0.29
CA SER A 29 3.09 12.56 0.35
C SER A 29 4.45 13.20 0.06
N THR A 30 4.46 14.32 -0.67
CA THR A 30 5.61 15.23 -0.69
C THR A 30 5.68 15.99 0.65
N LYS A 31 6.83 16.64 0.89
CA LYS A 31 7.05 17.52 2.05
C LYS A 31 5.99 18.61 2.23
N ASP A 32 5.22 18.92 1.19
CA ASP A 32 4.24 20.01 1.17
C ASP A 32 2.79 19.53 1.40
N GLY A 33 2.60 18.29 1.88
CA GLY A 33 1.29 17.72 2.17
C GLY A 33 0.46 17.35 0.93
N LYS A 34 1.02 17.51 -0.28
CA LYS A 34 0.42 17.03 -1.53
C LYS A 34 0.87 15.60 -1.80
N SER A 35 -0.04 14.74 -2.21
CA SER A 35 0.32 13.38 -2.66
C SER A 35 1.22 13.48 -3.90
N ALA A 36 2.41 12.91 -3.81
CA ALA A 36 3.41 12.87 -4.87
C ALA A 36 3.06 11.79 -5.90
N TYR A 37 2.79 10.59 -5.41
CA TYR A 37 2.52 9.40 -6.21
C TYR A 37 1.75 8.34 -5.41
N GLN A 38 1.12 7.40 -6.11
CA GLN A 38 0.52 6.22 -5.52
C GLN A 38 1.29 4.97 -5.93
N ILE A 39 1.47 4.04 -5.00
CA ILE A 39 1.96 2.69 -5.30
C ILE A 39 0.80 1.73 -5.10
N VAL A 40 0.55 0.85 -6.07
CA VAL A 40 -0.49 -0.19 -5.98
C VAL A 40 0.12 -1.53 -6.32
N ILE A 41 -0.03 -2.51 -5.43
CA ILE A 41 0.43 -3.88 -5.62
C ILE A 41 -0.77 -4.81 -5.48
N PHE A 42 -0.99 -5.65 -6.48
CA PHE A 42 -1.93 -6.76 -6.42
C PHE A 42 -1.16 -8.08 -6.31
N SER A 43 -1.46 -8.88 -5.30
CA SER A 43 -0.86 -10.20 -5.11
C SER A 43 -1.84 -11.14 -4.40
N SER A 44 -1.92 -12.37 -4.86
CA SER A 44 -2.71 -13.43 -4.23
C SER A 44 -1.91 -14.24 -3.20
N ILE A 45 -0.57 -14.17 -3.24
CA ILE A 45 0.32 -15.06 -2.49
C ILE A 45 0.93 -14.35 -1.27
N LEU A 46 1.14 -13.03 -1.37
CA LEU A 46 1.86 -12.28 -0.34
C LEU A 46 0.95 -11.95 0.85
N ASN A 47 1.53 -12.03 2.05
CA ASN A 47 0.88 -11.57 3.27
C ASN A 47 1.04 -10.05 3.48
N LYS A 48 0.35 -9.49 4.49
CA LYS A 48 0.40 -8.05 4.80
C LYS A 48 1.84 -7.56 5.02
N THR A 49 2.63 -8.27 5.82
CA THR A 49 3.99 -7.88 6.19
C THR A 49 4.93 -7.85 4.99
N GLU A 50 4.80 -8.80 4.07
CA GLU A 50 5.59 -8.82 2.83
C GLU A 50 5.22 -7.67 1.89
N LEU A 51 3.92 -7.40 1.76
CA LEU A 51 3.42 -6.25 0.99
C LEU A 51 3.95 -4.93 1.55
N GLU A 52 3.99 -4.77 2.88
CA GLU A 52 4.56 -3.59 3.54
C GLU A 52 6.05 -3.43 3.26
N LYS A 53 6.83 -4.52 3.29
CA LYS A 53 8.26 -4.49 2.97
C LYS A 53 8.51 -4.02 1.54
N ILE A 54 7.76 -4.54 0.57
CA ILE A 54 7.89 -4.14 -0.84
C ILE A 54 7.50 -2.67 -0.99
N MET A 55 6.36 -2.25 -0.41
CA MET A 55 5.94 -0.85 -0.45
C MET A 55 7.04 0.08 0.08
N LEU A 56 7.63 -0.24 1.23
CA LEU A 56 8.70 0.55 1.82
C LEU A 56 9.98 0.57 0.96
N SER A 57 10.32 -0.53 0.27
CA SER A 57 11.48 -0.56 -0.62
C SER A 57 11.37 0.37 -1.84
N MET A 58 10.16 0.80 -2.18
CA MET A 58 9.91 1.71 -3.30
C MET A 58 10.03 3.20 -2.90
N LEU A 59 10.26 3.50 -1.62
CA LEU A 59 10.17 4.87 -1.10
C LEU A 59 11.50 5.66 -1.10
N ASN A 60 12.63 5.07 -1.47
CA ASN A 60 13.98 5.65 -1.37
C ASN A 60 14.32 6.25 0.00
#